data_AF-A0A847CPR9-F1
#
_entry.id   AF-A0A847CPR9-F1
#
_cell.length_a   1.000
_cell.length_b   1.000
_cell.length_c   1.000
_cell.angle_alpha   90.00
_cell.angle_beta   90.00
_cell.angle_gamma   90.00
#
_symmetry.space_group_name_H-M   'P 1'
#
loop_
_entity.id
_entity.type
_entity.pdbx_description
1 polymer ?
#
loop_
_entity_poly.entity_id
_entity_poly.type
_entity_poly.pdbx_seq_one_letter_code
_entity_poly.pdbx_strand_id
1 'polypeptide(L)'
;MNFAPQFATAVESDGDGSLWLLLSGPASAVGTYWLIYRYYRNVDKSHGYEQETEIESQPITGADVKVGERNGTKDSSIQGDNKQSHRSRVKRLP
;
A
#
# COMPACT_ATOMS: atom_id res chain seq x y z
N MET A 1 6.77 -37.06 45.31
CA MET A 1 6.50 -35.61 45.13
C MET A 1 5.30 -35.50 44.21
N ASN A 2 4.13 -35.14 44.75
CA ASN A 2 2.89 -35.03 43.99
C ASN A 2 2.81 -33.67 43.29
N PHE A 3 2.88 -33.66 41.96
CA PHE A 3 2.59 -32.49 41.14
C PHE A 3 1.07 -32.38 40.98
N ALA A 4 0.41 -31.68 41.90
CA ALA A 4 -0.97 -31.26 41.69
C ALA A 4 -1.01 -30.20 40.56
N PRO A 5 -1.93 -30.28 39.59
CA PRO A 5 -2.05 -29.28 38.54
C PRO A 5 -2.59 -27.97 39.14
N GLN A 6 -1.72 -26.96 39.18
CA GLN A 6 -2.00 -25.62 39.74
C GLN A 6 -2.99 -24.78 38.89
N PHE A 7 -3.49 -25.37 37.80
CA PHE A 7 -4.49 -24.73 36.93
C PHE A 7 -5.90 -24.76 37.53
N ALA A 8 -6.21 -25.75 38.37
CA ALA A 8 -7.54 -25.89 38.95
C ALA A 8 -7.84 -24.84 40.03
N THR A 9 -6.81 -24.35 40.74
CA THR A 9 -6.94 -23.38 41.84
C THR A 9 -7.18 -21.93 41.38
N ALA A 10 -6.93 -21.60 40.10
CA ALA A 10 -7.16 -20.25 39.58
C ALA A 10 -8.67 -19.92 39.39
N VAL A 11 -9.50 -20.95 39.17
CA VAL A 11 -10.96 -20.81 39.01
C VAL A 11 -11.66 -20.53 40.35
N GLU A 12 -11.00 -20.81 41.48
CA GLU A 12 -11.52 -20.62 42.84
C GLU A 12 -11.24 -19.20 43.38
N SER A 13 -11.20 -18.18 42.51
CA SER A 13 -10.96 -16.79 42.91
C SER A 13 -12.28 -16.03 43.02
N ASP A 14 -12.58 -15.49 44.21
CA ASP A 14 -13.76 -14.67 44.49
C ASP A 14 -13.92 -13.53 43.49
N GLY A 15 -15.05 -13.54 42.76
CA GLY A 15 -15.65 -12.44 42.00
C GLY A 15 -14.84 -11.82 40.84
N ASP A 16 -13.72 -11.19 41.13
CA ASP A 16 -13.00 -10.33 40.19
C ASP A 16 -12.05 -11.11 39.28
N GLY A 17 -11.23 -12.01 39.84
CA GLY A 17 -10.25 -12.77 39.06
C GLY A 17 -10.88 -13.76 38.07
N SER A 18 -12.01 -14.33 38.45
CA SER A 18 -12.77 -15.28 37.62
C SER A 18 -13.44 -14.60 36.42
N LEU A 19 -13.93 -13.36 36.56
CA LEU A 19 -14.46 -12.58 35.44
C LEU A 19 -13.39 -12.21 34.42
N TRP A 20 -12.19 -11.81 34.87
CA TRP A 20 -11.07 -11.51 33.97
C TRP A 20 -10.61 -12.75 33.19
N LEU A 21 -10.55 -13.92 33.85
CA LEU A 21 -10.24 -15.18 33.18
C LEU A 21 -11.31 -15.55 32.15
N LEU A 22 -12.59 -15.38 32.47
CA LEU A 22 -13.69 -15.62 31.54
C LEU A 22 -13.61 -14.68 30.32
N LEU A 23 -13.30 -13.41 30.55
CA LEU A 23 -13.20 -12.40 29.49
C LEU A 23 -11.96 -12.58 28.62
N SER A 24 -10.89 -13.19 29.15
CA SER A 24 -9.61 -13.35 28.44
C SER A 24 -9.74 -14.12 27.11
N GLY A 25 -10.64 -15.11 27.03
CA GLY A 25 -10.91 -15.87 25.81
C GLY A 25 -11.51 -14.99 24.71
N PRO A 26 -12.72 -14.44 24.92
CA PRO A 26 -13.34 -13.53 23.94
C PRO A 26 -12.48 -12.31 23.62
N ALA A 27 -11.82 -11.71 24.63
CA ALA A 27 -10.95 -10.55 24.42
C ALA A 27 -9.74 -10.89 23.53
N SER A 28 -9.09 -12.03 23.74
CA SER A 28 -7.96 -12.46 22.90
C SER A 28 -8.41 -12.78 21.46
N ALA A 29 -9.58 -13.39 21.27
CA ALA A 29 -10.13 -13.66 19.95
C ALA A 29 -10.44 -12.36 19.17
N VAL A 30 -11.16 -11.42 19.79
CA VAL A 30 -11.49 -10.13 19.19
C VAL A 30 -10.22 -9.31 18.92
N GLY A 31 -9.29 -9.27 19.88
CA GLY A 31 -8.01 -8.57 19.74
C GLY A 31 -7.19 -9.10 18.57
N THR A 32 -7.08 -10.43 18.43
CA THR A 32 -6.32 -11.07 17.33
C THR A 32 -6.95 -10.75 15.97
N TYR A 33 -8.28 -10.91 15.84
CA TYR A 33 -8.98 -10.57 14.61
C TYR A 33 -8.77 -9.10 14.22
N TRP A 34 -8.91 -8.19 15.20
CA TRP A 34 -8.79 -6.76 14.96
C TRP A 34 -7.37 -6.34 14.56
N LEU A 35 -6.34 -6.92 15.19
CA LEU A 35 -4.94 -6.69 14.83
C LEU A 35 -4.65 -7.10 13.38
N ILE A 36 -5.08 -8.30 12.98
CA ILE A 36 -4.91 -8.79 11.61
C ILE A 36 -5.70 -7.90 10.64
N TYR A 37 -6.93 -7.55 11.00
CA TYR A 37 -7.79 -6.68 10.19
C TYR A 37 -7.11 -5.33 9.96
N ARG A 38 -6.60 -4.67 11.00
CA ARG A 38 -5.92 -3.37 10.88
C ARG A 38 -4.62 -3.47 10.09
N TYR A 39 -3.82 -4.51 10.34
CA TYR A 39 -2.55 -4.74 9.65
C TYR A 39 -2.74 -4.90 8.14
N TYR A 40 -3.77 -5.62 7.70
CA TYR A 40 -4.03 -5.85 6.28
C TYR A 40 -4.92 -4.79 5.63
N ARG A 41 -5.95 -4.32 6.33
CA ARG A 41 -6.92 -3.37 5.75
C ARG A 41 -6.43 -1.94 5.76
N ASN A 42 -5.30 -1.63 6.42
CA ASN A 42 -4.73 -0.28 6.46
C ASN A 42 -5.79 0.79 6.78
N VAL A 43 -6.83 0.42 7.54
CA VAL A 43 -8.01 1.27 7.82
C VAL A 43 -7.62 2.51 8.64
N ASP A 44 -6.47 2.44 9.30
CA ASP A 44 -5.86 3.51 10.07
C ASP A 44 -4.76 4.27 9.32
N LYS A 45 -4.44 3.90 8.08
CA LYS A 45 -3.47 4.64 7.27
C LYS A 45 -4.21 5.52 6.26
N SER A 46 -4.15 6.82 6.48
CA SER A 46 -4.41 7.78 5.41
C SER A 46 -3.25 7.72 4.41
N HIS A 47 -3.54 7.42 3.14
CA HIS A 47 -2.58 7.60 2.07
C HIS A 47 -2.39 9.09 1.81
N GLY A 48 -1.53 9.74 2.58
CA GLY A 48 -1.07 11.11 2.32
C GLY A 48 0.02 11.09 1.25
N TYR A 49 -0.33 10.79 0.01
CA TYR A 49 0.56 11.00 -1.13
C TYR A 49 -0.16 11.81 -2.19
N GLU A 50 -0.33 13.09 -1.90
CA GLU A 50 -0.48 14.12 -2.92
C GLU A 50 0.84 14.89 -2.95
N GLN A 51 1.71 14.54 -3.90
CA GLN A 51 2.72 15.49 -4.36
C GLN A 51 2.02 16.36 -5.38
N GLU A 52 1.58 17.54 -4.95
CA GLU A 52 1.21 18.59 -5.87
C GLU A 52 2.49 19.03 -6.58
N THR A 53 2.72 18.45 -7.76
CA THR A 53 3.80 18.90 -8.64
C THR A 53 3.28 20.17 -9.30
N GLU A 54 3.67 21.32 -8.76
CA GLU A 54 3.44 22.60 -9.42
C GLU A 54 4.11 22.55 -10.80
N ILE A 55 3.30 22.48 -11.86
CA ILE A 55 3.79 22.53 -13.23
C ILE A 55 4.03 24.01 -13.55
N GLU A 56 5.19 24.52 -13.15
CA GLU A 56 5.67 25.80 -13.65
C GLU A 56 5.99 25.63 -15.14
N SER A 57 5.16 26.22 -16.00
CA SER A 57 5.42 26.26 -17.44
C SER A 57 6.62 27.17 -17.70
N GLN A 58 7.80 26.57 -17.83
CA GLN A 58 8.96 27.30 -18.31
C GLN A 58 8.67 27.83 -19.73
N PRO A 59 8.96 29.10 -20.02
CA PRO A 59 8.81 29.62 -21.37
C PRO A 59 9.75 28.86 -22.30
N ILE A 60 9.18 27.99 -23.13
CA ILE A 60 9.90 27.32 -24.21
C ILE A 60 10.27 28.43 -25.19
N THR A 61 11.47 28.96 -25.04
CA THR A 61 12.03 29.95 -25.96
C THR A 61 12.59 29.15 -27.13
N GLY A 62 11.73 28.89 -28.11
CA GLY A 62 12.08 28.15 -29.32
C GLY A 62 11.03 28.45 -30.38
N ALA A 63 11.47 28.75 -31.59
CA ALA A 63 10.57 28.84 -32.72
C ALA A 63 9.95 27.46 -32.95
N ASP A 64 8.62 27.33 -32.81
CA ASP A 64 7.90 26.12 -33.18
C ASP A 64 7.94 25.98 -34.70
N VAL A 65 9.01 25.37 -35.20
CA VAL A 65 9.18 25.10 -36.63
C VAL A 65 8.61 23.72 -36.89
N LYS A 66 7.47 23.68 -37.57
CA LYS A 66 6.88 22.44 -38.07
C LYS A 66 7.86 21.78 -39.06
N VAL A 67 8.51 20.70 -38.64
CA VAL A 67 9.54 20.00 -39.45
C VAL A 67 8.95 18.94 -40.38
N GLY A 68 7.67 18.59 -40.22
CA GLY A 68 6.99 17.61 -41.06
C GLY A 68 5.53 17.40 -40.71
N GLU A 69 4.79 16.78 -41.64
CA GLU A 69 3.40 16.36 -41.46
C GLU A 69 3.21 15.02 -42.15
N ARG A 70 2.49 14.10 -41.49
CA ARG A 70 2.25 12.75 -42.02
C ARG A 70 0.76 12.46 -42.00
N ASN A 71 0.11 12.66 -43.15
CA ASN A 71 -1.32 12.41 -43.33
C ASN A 71 -1.55 11.05 -44.02
N GLY A 72 -2.54 10.28 -43.56
CA GLY A 72 -2.94 9.02 -44.20
C GLY A 72 -2.01 7.83 -43.96
N THR A 73 -1.47 7.68 -42.76
CA THR A 73 -0.57 6.55 -42.43
C THR A 73 -1.27 5.20 -42.42
N LYS A 74 -0.67 4.21 -43.11
CA LYS A 74 -1.05 2.79 -43.05
C LYS A 74 -0.06 1.93 -42.25
N ASP A 75 1.00 2.54 -41.73
CA ASP A 75 2.05 1.83 -41.01
C ASP A 75 1.51 1.31 -39.67
N SER A 76 1.78 0.05 -39.38
CA SER A 76 1.38 -0.61 -38.13
C SER A 76 2.28 -0.23 -36.94
N SER A 77 3.39 0.46 -37.19
CA SER A 77 4.34 0.88 -36.15
C SER A 77 5.01 2.20 -36.50
N ILE A 78 5.45 2.91 -35.46
CA ILE A 78 6.20 4.15 -35.58
C ILE A 78 7.68 3.76 -35.69
N GLN A 79 8.39 4.37 -36.63
CA GLN A 79 9.82 4.17 -36.78
C GLN A 79 10.54 4.66 -35.51
N GLY A 80 11.25 3.76 -34.82
CA GLY A 80 11.87 4.03 -33.53
C GLY A 80 10.97 3.77 -32.31
N ASP A 81 9.87 3.01 -32.47
CA ASP A 81 9.05 2.63 -31.32
C ASP A 81 9.82 1.78 -30.29
N ASN A 82 9.46 1.96 -29.01
CA ASN A 82 10.15 1.33 -27.89
C ASN A 82 9.46 0.05 -27.41
N LYS A 83 8.61 -0.56 -28.26
CA LYS A 83 7.71 -1.66 -27.85
C LYS A 83 8.43 -2.94 -27.45
N GLN A 84 9.66 -3.14 -27.88
CA GLN A 84 10.47 -4.30 -27.48
C GLN A 84 11.46 -3.97 -26.34
N SER A 85 11.62 -2.70 -26.00
CA SER A 85 12.62 -2.23 -25.05
C SER A 85 12.05 -1.23 -24.04
N HIS A 86 10.90 -1.56 -23.43
CA HIS A 86 10.14 -0.73 -22.48
C HIS A 86 10.94 -0.07 -21.34
N ARG A 87 12.12 -0.58 -21.01
CA ARG A 87 13.00 -0.04 -19.96
C ARG A 87 13.96 1.04 -20.46
N SER A 88 14.07 1.26 -21.77
CA SER A 88 14.90 2.34 -22.31
C SER A 88 14.22 3.67 -22.03
N ARG A 89 14.94 4.56 -21.34
CA ARG A 89 14.46 5.90 -21.00
C ARG A 89 14.80 6.86 -22.13
N VAL A 90 13.84 7.70 -22.52
CA VAL A 90 14.08 8.79 -23.48
C VAL A 90 15.09 9.76 -22.86
N LYS A 91 16.22 9.96 -23.54
CA LYS A 91 17.19 10.99 -23.16
C LYS A 91 16.71 12.32 -23.72
N ARG A 92 16.76 13.38 -22.91
CA ARG A 92 16.55 14.73 -23.40
C ARG A 92 17.72 15.10 -24.32
N LEU A 93 17.42 15.78 -25.42
CA LEU A 93 18.45 16.38 -26.25
C LEU A 93 19.17 17.46 -25.40
N PRO A 94 20.50 17.62 -25.57
CA PRO A 94 21.23 18.71 -24.93
C PRO A 94 20.74 20.08 -25.41
#